data_AF-E9I4V5-F1
#
_entry.id   AF-E9I4V5-F1
#
_cell.length_a   1.000
_cell.length_b   1.000
_cell.length_c   1.000
_cell.angle_alpha   90.00
_cell.angle_beta   90.00
_cell.angle_gamma   90.00
#
_symmetry.space_group_name_H-M   'P 1'
#
loop_
_entity.id
_entity.type
_entity.pdbx_description
1 polymer ?
#
loop_
_entity_poly.entity_id
_entity_poly.type
_entity_poly.pdbx_seq_one_letter_code
_entity_poly.pdbx_strand_id
1 'polypeptide(L)'
;RPIYVDLDVGQGQLSIPGTIGAMAIERPADVEEGFSQVCPLIYHYGYKEPGSNVMLYNLLVTKLAQTVAERMEANRQNAVSGVIINTCGWVKGQGYQMIIHAAKAFEVDLIIVLDQERLYNELVRDLPETVKVVFQPKSGGVVERSRQARVESRDQKIREYFYGSAAQFYPHSFEVRFSDVKIFKIGAPALPDSLMPLGMKAEDQLTKLVTVQPSQQLLHHLISISMAESGE
;
A
#
# COMPACT_ATOMS: atom_id res chain seq x y z
N ARG A 1 9.90 -18.93 -6.10
CA ARG A 1 10.13 -17.51 -5.77
C ARG A 1 8.76 -16.87 -5.52
N PRO A 2 8.27 -16.83 -4.27
CA PRO A 2 6.97 -16.25 -3.99
C PRO A 2 6.97 -14.75 -4.26
N ILE A 3 5.79 -14.18 -4.52
CA ILE A 3 5.60 -12.73 -4.56
C ILE A 3 5.18 -12.28 -3.16
N TYR A 4 5.92 -11.35 -2.57
CA TYR A 4 5.51 -10.66 -1.35
C TYR A 4 4.75 -9.39 -1.74
N VAL A 5 3.55 -9.22 -1.17
CA VAL A 5 2.68 -8.06 -1.34
C VAL A 5 2.55 -7.38 0.01
N ASP A 6 2.69 -6.06 0.04
CA ASP A 6 2.51 -5.26 1.24
C ASP A 6 1.41 -4.22 1.01
N LEU A 7 0.32 -4.36 1.74
CA LEU A 7 -0.84 -3.46 1.69
C LEU A 7 -0.86 -2.48 2.88
N ASP A 8 0.13 -2.52 3.79
CA ASP A 8 0.19 -1.61 4.93
C ASP A 8 0.80 -0.25 4.53
N VAL A 9 -0.05 0.72 4.23
CA VAL A 9 0.37 2.10 3.92
C VAL A 9 0.99 2.84 5.11
N GLY A 10 0.82 2.36 6.33
CA GLY A 10 1.32 3.01 7.54
C GLY A 10 2.72 2.54 7.94
N GLN A 11 3.01 1.24 7.81
CA GLN A 11 4.25 0.58 8.28
C GLN A 11 4.81 -0.43 7.27
N GLY A 12 4.44 -0.34 6.00
CA GLY A 12 4.91 -1.22 4.94
C GLY A 12 6.44 -1.23 4.79
N GLN A 13 6.97 -2.34 4.29
CA GLN A 13 8.40 -2.60 4.25
C GLN A 13 9.02 -2.42 2.86
N LEU A 14 8.19 -2.39 1.81
CA LEU A 14 8.66 -2.37 0.42
C LEU A 14 9.14 -1.00 -0.06
N SER A 15 8.66 0.09 0.51
CA SER A 15 9.03 1.45 0.11
C SER A 15 8.74 2.45 1.23
N ILE A 16 8.67 3.73 0.89
CA ILE A 16 8.27 4.80 1.80
C ILE A 16 6.82 4.61 2.30
N PRO A 17 6.46 5.16 3.47
CA PRO A 17 5.09 5.17 3.95
C PRO A 17 4.12 5.83 2.97
N GLY A 18 2.86 5.43 3.00
CA GLY A 18 1.84 5.89 2.06
C GLY A 18 1.88 5.17 0.72
N THR A 19 2.47 3.98 0.67
CA THR A 19 2.53 3.14 -0.53
C THR A 19 2.00 1.74 -0.26
N ILE A 20 1.55 1.07 -1.32
CA ILE A 20 1.35 -0.38 -1.35
C ILE A 20 2.21 -0.95 -2.48
N GLY A 21 2.58 -2.22 -2.43
CA GLY A 21 3.40 -2.77 -3.49
C GLY A 21 3.58 -4.27 -3.46
N ALA A 22 4.31 -4.77 -4.44
CA ALA A 22 4.66 -6.17 -4.57
C ALA A 22 6.10 -6.36 -5.06
N MET A 23 6.71 -7.47 -4.67
CA MET A 23 8.06 -7.84 -5.10
C MET A 23 8.25 -9.35 -5.13
N ALA A 24 8.97 -9.87 -6.12
CA ALA A 24 9.37 -11.27 -6.13
C ALA A 24 10.53 -11.52 -5.16
N ILE A 25 10.38 -12.49 -4.26
CA ILE A 25 11.44 -12.90 -3.34
C ILE A 25 12.37 -13.90 -4.02
N GLU A 26 13.59 -13.46 -4.31
CA GLU A 26 14.59 -14.27 -5.01
C GLU A 26 15.61 -14.93 -4.08
N ARG A 27 15.90 -14.31 -2.94
CA ARG A 27 16.90 -14.73 -1.97
C ARG A 27 16.33 -14.61 -0.55
N PRO A 28 16.84 -15.38 0.42
CA PRO A 28 16.52 -15.17 1.83
C PRO A 28 16.77 -13.72 2.24
N ALA A 29 16.00 -13.24 3.22
CA ALA A 29 16.22 -11.94 3.82
C ALA A 29 17.61 -11.90 4.49
N ASP A 30 18.32 -10.79 4.27
CA ASP A 30 19.45 -10.43 5.11
C ASP A 30 18.97 -10.11 6.52
N VAL A 31 19.79 -10.40 7.54
CA VAL A 31 19.43 -10.22 8.94
C VAL A 31 19.27 -8.74 9.30
N GLU A 32 20.04 -7.87 8.66
CA GLU A 32 20.05 -6.43 8.92
C GLU A 32 19.21 -5.67 7.89
N GLU A 33 19.36 -6.00 6.60
CA GLU A 33 18.72 -5.27 5.51
C GLU A 33 17.35 -5.82 5.08
N GLY A 34 17.01 -7.04 5.50
CA GLY A 34 15.78 -7.70 5.09
C GLY A 34 15.81 -8.19 3.64
N PHE A 35 14.68 -8.18 2.95
CA PHE A 35 14.62 -8.65 1.57
C PHE A 35 15.28 -7.66 0.60
N SER A 36 16.15 -8.18 -0.27
CA SER A 36 16.76 -7.40 -1.35
C SER A 36 15.69 -6.81 -2.26
N GLN A 37 15.60 -5.48 -2.30
CA GLN A 37 14.60 -4.74 -3.06
C GLN A 37 14.93 -4.64 -4.56
N VAL A 38 14.82 -5.75 -5.28
CA VAL A 38 15.08 -5.78 -6.73
C VAL A 38 13.79 -5.53 -7.50
N CYS A 39 13.66 -4.33 -8.08
CA CYS A 39 12.56 -3.92 -8.96
C CYS A 39 11.15 -4.17 -8.35
N PRO A 40 10.82 -3.58 -7.18
CA PRO A 40 9.48 -3.68 -6.62
C PRO A 40 8.47 -2.88 -7.47
N LEU A 41 7.25 -3.38 -7.56
CA LEU A 41 6.11 -2.64 -8.09
C LEU A 41 5.46 -1.85 -6.94
N ILE A 42 5.47 -0.53 -7.02
CA ILE A 42 4.98 0.35 -5.96
C ILE A 42 3.88 1.27 -6.50
N TYR A 43 2.76 1.33 -5.78
CA TYR A 43 1.68 2.29 -6.01
C TYR A 43 1.65 3.32 -4.88
N HIS A 44 1.58 4.60 -5.25
CA HIS A 44 1.48 5.70 -4.31
C HIS A 44 0.03 5.92 -3.88
N TYR A 45 -0.24 5.75 -2.58
CA TYR A 45 -1.53 6.07 -1.97
C TYR A 45 -1.54 7.46 -1.33
N GLY A 46 -0.41 7.88 -0.74
CA GLY A 46 -0.21 9.25 -0.24
C GLY A 46 -0.77 9.55 1.16
N TYR A 47 -1.43 8.60 1.81
CA TYR A 47 -1.88 8.73 3.19
C TYR A 47 -1.32 7.64 4.09
N LYS A 48 -1.10 7.98 5.37
CA LYS A 48 -0.64 7.06 6.41
C LYS A 48 -1.70 6.07 6.89
N GLU A 49 -2.98 6.34 6.58
CA GLU A 49 -4.12 5.56 7.06
C GLU A 49 -5.02 5.16 5.87
N PRO A 50 -5.37 3.87 5.74
CA PRO A 50 -6.23 3.38 4.67
C PRO A 50 -7.62 4.03 4.67
N GLY A 51 -8.12 4.44 5.84
CA GLY A 51 -9.41 5.13 5.97
C GLY A 51 -9.45 6.55 5.41
N SER A 52 -8.31 7.16 5.08
CA SER A 52 -8.28 8.53 4.52
C SER A 52 -8.95 8.63 3.15
N ASN A 53 -8.88 7.56 2.35
CA ASN A 53 -9.54 7.44 1.06
C ASN A 53 -9.70 5.96 0.68
N VAL A 54 -10.73 5.31 1.25
CA VAL A 54 -10.98 3.88 1.05
C VAL A 54 -11.18 3.52 -0.43
N MET A 55 -11.81 4.40 -1.20
CA MET A 55 -12.04 4.17 -2.63
C MET A 55 -10.72 4.09 -3.40
N LEU A 56 -9.82 5.06 -3.19
CA LEU A 56 -8.50 5.04 -3.79
C LEU A 56 -7.70 3.82 -3.32
N TYR A 57 -7.72 3.48 -2.03
CA TYR A 57 -7.02 2.31 -1.53
C TYR A 57 -7.51 1.03 -2.23
N ASN A 58 -8.83 0.81 -2.30
CA ASN A 58 -9.39 -0.38 -2.95
C ASN A 58 -9.08 -0.43 -4.45
N LEU A 59 -9.08 0.72 -5.12
CA LEU A 59 -8.66 0.83 -6.53
C LEU A 59 -7.21 0.39 -6.71
N LEU A 60 -6.29 0.88 -5.86
CA LEU A 60 -4.89 0.52 -5.91
C LEU A 60 -4.67 -0.97 -5.59
N VAL A 61 -5.39 -1.52 -4.60
CA VAL A 61 -5.35 -2.97 -4.27
C VAL A 61 -5.79 -3.81 -5.47
N THR A 62 -6.88 -3.45 -6.13
CA THR A 62 -7.35 -4.16 -7.33
C THR A 62 -6.33 -4.08 -8.47
N LYS A 63 -5.72 -2.90 -8.69
CA LYS A 63 -4.69 -2.75 -9.72
C LYS A 63 -3.42 -3.55 -9.41
N LEU A 64 -3.02 -3.57 -8.15
CA LEU A 64 -1.90 -4.38 -7.68
C LEU A 64 -2.16 -5.87 -7.88
N ALA A 65 -3.35 -6.35 -7.52
CA ALA A 65 -3.74 -7.75 -7.71
C ALA A 65 -3.74 -8.15 -9.19
N GLN A 66 -4.30 -7.31 -10.07
CA GLN A 66 -4.26 -7.51 -11.53
C GLN A 66 -2.83 -7.64 -12.04
N THR A 67 -1.94 -6.71 -11.65
CA THR A 67 -0.55 -6.73 -12.10
C THR A 67 0.22 -7.94 -11.57
N VAL A 68 -0.08 -8.38 -10.33
CA VAL A 68 0.50 -9.60 -9.75
C VAL A 68 0.02 -10.86 -10.48
N ALA A 69 -1.26 -10.92 -10.87
CA ALA A 69 -1.78 -12.03 -11.66
C ALA A 69 -1.09 -12.12 -13.03
N GLU A 70 -0.98 -11.00 -13.76
CA GLU A 70 -0.24 -10.91 -15.03
C GLU A 70 1.23 -11.38 -14.86
N ARG A 71 1.88 -11.01 -13.75
CA ARG A 71 3.24 -11.45 -13.43
C ARG A 71 3.31 -12.97 -13.19
N MET A 72 2.32 -13.55 -12.54
CA MET A 72 2.25 -15.00 -12.30
C MET A 72 2.02 -15.76 -13.62
N GLU A 73 1.15 -15.26 -14.49
CA GLU A 73 0.93 -15.83 -15.83
C GLU A 73 2.21 -15.83 -16.67
N ALA A 74 2.96 -14.73 -16.62
CA ALA A 74 4.22 -14.59 -17.35
C ALA A 74 5.39 -15.40 -16.75
N ASN A 75 5.33 -15.78 -15.46
CA ASN A 75 6.42 -16.47 -14.77
C ASN A 75 5.95 -17.69 -13.97
N ARG A 76 6.16 -18.88 -14.55
CA ARG A 76 5.83 -20.17 -13.92
C ARG A 76 6.43 -20.34 -12.52
N GLN A 77 7.63 -19.83 -12.25
CA GLN A 77 8.22 -19.96 -10.91
C GLN A 77 7.48 -19.13 -9.87
N ASN A 78 6.96 -17.96 -10.25
CA ASN A 78 6.10 -17.16 -9.37
C ASN A 78 4.75 -17.84 -9.20
N ALA A 79 4.12 -18.31 -10.28
CA ALA A 79 2.82 -18.99 -10.24
C ALA A 79 2.80 -20.16 -9.25
N VAL A 80 3.77 -21.09 -9.33
CA VAL A 80 3.81 -22.26 -8.44
C VAL A 80 4.19 -21.93 -7.00
N SER A 81 4.82 -20.77 -6.76
CA SER A 81 5.24 -20.37 -5.41
C SER A 81 4.17 -19.57 -4.67
N GLY A 82 3.19 -19.03 -5.38
CA GLY A 82 2.11 -18.23 -4.81
C GLY A 82 2.54 -16.85 -4.32
N VAL A 83 1.63 -16.25 -3.55
CA VAL A 83 1.71 -14.86 -3.07
C VAL A 83 1.55 -14.84 -1.55
N ILE A 84 2.35 -14.03 -0.87
CA ILE A 84 2.24 -13.75 0.57
C ILE A 84 1.84 -12.29 0.72
N ILE A 85 0.71 -12.02 1.38
CA ILE A 85 0.12 -10.69 1.46
C ILE A 85 0.11 -10.20 2.91
N ASN A 86 0.83 -9.11 3.18
CA ASN A 86 0.76 -8.38 4.44
C ASN A 86 -0.34 -7.31 4.37
N THR A 87 -1.13 -7.17 5.44
CA THR A 87 -2.22 -6.20 5.55
C THR A 87 -2.00 -5.23 6.70
N CYS A 88 -2.67 -4.07 6.66
CA CYS A 88 -2.69 -3.15 7.80
C CYS A 88 -3.50 -3.72 8.98
N GLY A 89 -3.28 -3.17 10.19
CA GLY A 89 -3.95 -3.61 11.43
C GLY A 89 -5.39 -3.11 11.63
N TRP A 90 -6.06 -2.54 10.62
CA TRP A 90 -7.42 -2.02 10.76
C TRP A 90 -8.47 -3.09 10.44
N VAL A 91 -9.02 -3.72 11.48
CA VAL A 91 -9.83 -4.93 11.35
C VAL A 91 -11.32 -4.74 11.59
N LYS A 92 -11.80 -3.51 11.84
CA LYS A 92 -13.19 -3.21 12.20
C LYS A 92 -13.86 -2.31 11.17
N GLY A 93 -15.17 -2.50 10.97
CA GLY A 93 -15.99 -1.63 10.12
C GLY A 93 -15.49 -1.63 8.67
N GLN A 94 -15.11 -0.46 8.15
CA GLN A 94 -14.55 -0.35 6.80
C GLN A 94 -13.24 -1.15 6.64
N GLY A 95 -12.40 -1.21 7.68
CA GLY A 95 -11.17 -2.01 7.63
C GLY A 95 -11.43 -3.50 7.38
N TYR A 96 -12.49 -4.05 7.99
CA TYR A 96 -12.93 -5.43 7.70
C TYR A 96 -13.35 -5.60 6.24
N GLN A 97 -14.12 -4.66 5.69
CA GLN A 97 -14.53 -4.69 4.29
C GLN A 97 -13.32 -4.61 3.34
N MET A 98 -12.26 -3.89 3.72
CA MET A 98 -11.02 -3.81 2.96
C MET A 98 -10.24 -5.14 2.98
N ILE A 99 -10.26 -5.87 4.09
CA ILE A 99 -9.70 -7.23 4.17
C ILE A 99 -10.46 -8.17 3.22
N ILE A 100 -11.80 -8.12 3.24
CA ILE A 100 -12.64 -8.91 2.31
C ILE A 100 -12.37 -8.51 0.85
N HIS A 101 -12.22 -7.22 0.55
CA HIS A 101 -11.88 -6.73 -0.79
C HIS A 101 -10.53 -7.26 -1.25
N ALA A 102 -9.50 -7.19 -0.40
CA ALA A 102 -8.17 -7.73 -0.72
C ALA A 102 -8.21 -9.24 -0.94
N ALA A 103 -8.90 -10.00 -0.07
CA ALA A 103 -9.05 -11.44 -0.22
C ALA A 103 -9.70 -11.83 -1.56
N LYS A 104 -10.72 -11.08 -1.99
CA LYS A 104 -11.39 -11.28 -3.29
C LYS A 104 -10.50 -10.87 -4.46
N ALA A 105 -9.87 -9.68 -4.38
CA ALA A 105 -9.07 -9.14 -5.47
C ALA A 105 -7.84 -10.02 -5.78
N PHE A 106 -7.23 -10.61 -4.75
CA PHE A 106 -6.10 -11.53 -4.89
C PHE A 106 -6.49 -13.00 -5.00
N GLU A 107 -7.78 -13.33 -4.96
CA GLU A 107 -8.29 -14.71 -5.01
C GLU A 107 -7.57 -15.64 -4.02
N VAL A 108 -7.50 -15.22 -2.75
CA VAL A 108 -6.67 -15.92 -1.75
C VAL A 108 -7.26 -17.27 -1.35
N ASP A 109 -6.41 -18.29 -1.25
CA ASP A 109 -6.80 -19.63 -0.78
C ASP A 109 -6.75 -19.79 0.75
N LEU A 110 -5.90 -18.99 1.42
CA LEU A 110 -5.58 -19.11 2.84
C LEU A 110 -5.49 -17.74 3.51
N ILE A 111 -6.20 -17.58 4.63
CA ILE A 111 -6.10 -16.40 5.50
C ILE A 111 -5.63 -16.84 6.89
N ILE A 112 -4.57 -16.21 7.37
CA ILE A 112 -4.03 -16.44 8.72
C ILE A 112 -4.39 -15.25 9.60
N VAL A 113 -5.19 -15.49 10.63
CA VAL A 113 -5.62 -14.49 11.60
C VAL A 113 -4.76 -14.60 12.85
N LEU A 114 -4.04 -13.52 13.18
CA LEU A 114 -3.16 -13.46 14.34
C LEU A 114 -3.85 -12.80 15.53
N ASP A 115 -4.03 -13.53 16.64
CA ASP A 115 -4.46 -13.00 17.94
C ASP A 115 -5.74 -12.14 17.92
N GLN A 116 -6.69 -12.48 17.04
CA GLN A 116 -8.00 -11.81 16.90
C GLN A 116 -9.14 -12.80 16.65
N GLU A 117 -9.66 -13.43 17.70
CA GLU A 117 -10.73 -14.45 17.60
C GLU A 117 -12.01 -13.91 16.97
N ARG A 118 -12.39 -12.66 17.28
CA ARG A 118 -13.58 -12.04 16.69
C ARG A 118 -13.44 -11.92 15.17
N LEU A 119 -12.29 -11.46 14.69
CA LEU A 119 -12.02 -11.35 13.25
C LEU A 119 -12.03 -12.72 12.58
N TYR A 120 -11.45 -13.73 13.23
CA TYR A 120 -11.47 -15.11 12.74
C TYR A 120 -12.90 -15.60 12.54
N ASN A 121 -13.78 -15.45 13.54
CA ASN A 121 -15.17 -15.88 13.44
C ASN A 121 -15.96 -15.10 12.38
N GLU A 122 -15.70 -13.80 12.24
CA GLU A 122 -16.32 -12.99 11.18
C GLU A 122 -15.88 -13.46 9.78
N LEU A 123 -14.59 -13.73 9.57
CA LEU A 123 -14.05 -14.22 8.30
C LEU A 123 -14.56 -15.62 7.95
N VAL A 124 -14.60 -16.55 8.91
CA VAL A 124 -15.14 -17.91 8.70
C VAL A 124 -16.62 -17.87 8.29
N ARG A 125 -17.39 -16.91 8.83
CA ARG A 125 -18.81 -16.76 8.51
C ARG A 125 -19.03 -16.15 7.13
N ASP A 126 -18.24 -15.16 6.75
CA ASP A 126 -18.53 -14.31 5.58
C ASP A 126 -17.77 -14.72 4.30
N LEU A 127 -16.72 -15.54 4.41
CA LEU A 127 -15.96 -16.04 3.26
C LEU A 127 -16.46 -17.41 2.78
N PRO A 128 -16.31 -17.74 1.48
CA PRO A 128 -16.69 -19.04 0.96
C PRO A 128 -15.79 -20.14 1.53
N GLU A 129 -16.32 -21.37 1.60
CA GLU A 129 -15.61 -22.54 2.14
C GLU A 129 -14.32 -22.89 1.37
N THR A 130 -14.17 -22.37 0.15
CA THR A 130 -12.93 -22.51 -0.65
C THR A 130 -11.76 -21.77 -0.03
N VAL A 131 -12.00 -20.74 0.79
CA VAL A 131 -10.96 -19.97 1.48
C VAL A 131 -10.75 -20.55 2.87
N LYS A 132 -9.57 -21.13 3.10
CA LYS A 132 -9.21 -21.67 4.41
C LYS A 132 -8.85 -20.54 5.36
N VAL A 133 -9.54 -20.42 6.49
CA VAL A 133 -9.20 -19.45 7.54
C VAL A 133 -8.56 -20.19 8.70
N VAL A 134 -7.38 -19.73 9.16
CA VAL A 134 -6.63 -20.33 10.27
C VAL A 134 -6.37 -19.27 11.34
N PHE A 135 -6.71 -19.59 12.58
CA PHE A 135 -6.36 -18.78 13.74
C PHE A 135 -4.97 -19.19 14.27
N GLN A 136 -4.13 -18.21 14.61
CA GLN A 136 -2.83 -18.43 15.24
C GLN A 136 -2.63 -17.43 16.39
N PRO A 137 -2.04 -17.88 17.53
CA PRO A 137 -1.65 -16.96 18.59
C PRO A 137 -0.49 -16.08 18.14
N LYS A 138 -0.42 -14.85 18.65
CA LYS A 138 0.80 -14.04 18.46
C LYS A 138 1.96 -14.65 19.26
N SER A 139 3.17 -14.48 18.75
CA SER A 139 4.38 -14.82 19.51
C SER A 139 4.47 -13.95 20.78
N GLY A 140 4.89 -14.55 21.91
CA GLY A 140 5.06 -13.85 23.18
C GLY A 140 6.14 -12.75 23.15
N GLY A 141 7.02 -12.75 22.14
CA GLY A 141 8.01 -11.68 21.92
C GLY A 141 7.47 -10.44 21.21
N VAL A 142 6.20 -10.45 20.75
CA VAL A 142 5.60 -9.29 20.09
C VAL A 142 5.21 -8.25 21.13
N VAL A 143 5.79 -7.05 21.01
CA VAL A 143 5.53 -5.92 21.90
C VAL A 143 4.62 -4.91 21.21
N GLU A 144 3.68 -4.34 21.96
CA GLU A 144 2.85 -3.25 21.46
C GLU A 144 3.68 -2.00 21.19
N ARG A 145 3.58 -1.47 19.96
CA ARG A 145 4.28 -0.25 19.58
C ARG A 145 3.45 0.98 19.91
N SER A 146 4.08 1.96 20.56
CA SER A 146 3.45 3.26 20.81
C SER A 146 3.20 4.01 19.49
N ARG A 147 2.32 5.02 19.54
CA ARG A 147 2.11 5.93 18.39
C ARG A 147 3.41 6.63 17.98
N GLN A 148 4.22 7.02 18.97
CA GLN A 148 5.50 7.69 18.77
C GLN A 148 6.49 6.77 18.03
N ALA A 149 6.61 5.51 18.45
CA ALA A 149 7.48 4.53 17.78
C ALA A 149 7.08 4.31 16.30
N ARG A 150 5.78 4.36 15.98
CA ARG A 150 5.30 4.26 14.58
C ARG A 150 5.63 5.51 13.76
N VAL A 151 5.66 6.70 14.38
CA VAL A 151 6.10 7.94 13.73
C VAL A 151 7.59 7.83 13.41
N GLU A 152 8.40 7.52 14.40
CA GLU A 152 9.86 7.36 14.24
C GLU A 152 10.20 6.30 13.20
N SER A 153 9.49 5.17 13.19
CA SER A 153 9.68 4.13 12.17
C SER A 153 9.36 4.61 10.75
N ARG A 154 8.34 5.46 10.56
CA ARG A 154 8.04 6.04 9.24
C ARG A 154 9.14 6.99 8.79
N ASP A 155 9.60 7.86 9.67
CA ASP A 155 10.67 8.82 9.38
C ASP A 155 11.97 8.09 9.05
N GLN A 156 12.28 7.02 9.79
CA GLN A 156 13.41 6.15 9.51
C GLN A 156 13.29 5.46 8.15
N LYS A 157 12.10 4.99 7.76
CA LYS A 157 11.90 4.34 6.46
C LYS A 157 12.06 5.31 5.28
N ILE A 158 11.67 6.57 5.45
CA ILE A 158 11.93 7.63 4.46
C ILE A 158 13.44 7.87 4.34
N ARG A 159 14.16 7.95 5.46
CA ARG A 159 15.62 8.11 5.46
C ARG A 159 16.31 6.94 4.79
N GLU A 160 15.91 5.71 5.12
CA GLU A 160 16.45 4.48 4.55
C GLU A 160 16.25 4.42 3.03
N TYR A 161 15.11 4.90 2.52
CA TYR A 161 14.87 4.94 1.07
C TYR A 161 15.90 5.80 0.32
N PHE A 162 16.28 6.96 0.86
CA PHE A 162 17.22 7.87 0.19
C PHE A 162 18.69 7.56 0.49
N TYR A 163 19.00 7.14 1.72
CA TYR A 163 20.37 7.00 2.20
C TYR A 163 20.80 5.54 2.39
N GLY A 164 19.87 4.58 2.33
CA GLY A 164 20.13 3.18 2.68
C GLY A 164 20.12 2.92 4.18
N SER A 165 20.07 1.65 4.57
CA SER A 165 20.04 1.18 5.96
C SER A 165 21.31 1.52 6.76
N ALA A 166 22.46 1.52 6.07
CA ALA A 166 23.79 1.78 6.60
C ALA A 166 24.42 3.07 6.00
N ALA A 167 23.59 4.00 5.52
CA ALA A 167 24.03 5.22 4.83
C ALA A 167 24.91 4.96 3.59
N GLN A 168 24.67 3.85 2.89
CA GLN A 168 25.43 3.40 1.73
C GLN A 168 24.98 4.03 0.39
N PHE A 169 23.82 4.70 0.37
CA PHE A 169 23.34 5.40 -0.82
C PHE A 169 23.70 6.89 -0.78
N TYR A 170 23.93 7.45 -1.97
CA TYR A 170 24.32 8.85 -2.16
C TYR A 170 23.20 9.59 -2.91
N PRO A 171 22.15 10.08 -2.21
CA PRO A 171 21.06 10.77 -2.87
C PRO A 171 21.55 12.11 -3.44
N HIS A 172 21.02 12.48 -4.60
CA HIS A 172 21.35 13.74 -5.26
C HIS A 172 20.34 14.82 -4.92
N SER A 173 20.84 16.01 -4.57
CA SER A 173 20.04 17.23 -4.41
C SER A 173 20.34 18.16 -5.57
N PHE A 174 19.29 18.56 -6.30
CA PHE A 174 19.38 19.48 -7.42
C PHE A 174 18.06 20.25 -7.56
N GLU A 175 18.11 21.36 -8.29
CA GLU A 175 16.96 22.22 -8.53
C GLU A 175 16.19 21.78 -9.78
N VAL A 176 14.87 21.83 -9.70
CA VAL A 176 13.96 21.55 -10.83
C VAL A 176 13.06 22.77 -11.03
N ARG A 177 12.99 23.27 -12.26
CA ARG A 177 12.09 24.38 -12.59
C ARG A 177 10.65 23.88 -12.59
N PHE A 178 9.72 24.66 -12.04
CA PHE A 178 8.30 24.31 -12.06
C PHE A 178 7.71 24.21 -13.47
N SER A 179 8.33 24.84 -14.47
CA SER A 179 7.96 24.68 -15.88
C SER A 179 8.21 23.27 -16.42
N ASP A 180 9.12 22.52 -15.80
CA ASP A 180 9.60 21.24 -16.30
C ASP A 180 8.81 20.07 -15.69
N VAL A 181 7.89 20.35 -14.76
CA VAL A 181 7.09 19.34 -14.04
C VAL A 181 5.63 19.72 -13.96
N LYS A 182 4.76 18.71 -13.95
CA LYS A 182 3.34 18.85 -13.62
C LYS A 182 3.08 18.13 -12.31
N ILE A 183 2.54 18.84 -11.32
CA ILE A 183 2.26 18.28 -10.00
C ILE A 183 0.77 18.01 -9.89
N PHE A 184 0.43 16.81 -9.44
CA PHE A 184 -0.94 16.39 -9.27
C PHE A 184 -1.18 15.86 -7.86
N LYS A 185 -2.44 15.94 -7.42
CA LYS A 185 -2.95 15.33 -6.20
C LYS A 185 -4.17 14.49 -6.57
N ILE A 186 -4.28 13.31 -5.96
CA ILE A 186 -5.45 12.45 -6.12
C ILE A 186 -6.47 12.80 -5.04
N GLY A 187 -7.72 12.96 -5.44
CA GLY A 187 -8.83 13.38 -4.59
C GLY A 187 -9.09 14.88 -4.69
N ALA A 188 -10.25 15.23 -5.25
CA ALA A 188 -10.74 16.59 -5.25
C ALA A 188 -11.34 16.98 -3.89
N PRO A 189 -11.30 18.28 -3.52
CA PRO A 189 -11.97 18.75 -2.31
C PRO A 189 -13.46 18.40 -2.34
N ALA A 190 -14.01 18.02 -1.18
CA ALA A 190 -15.43 17.73 -1.07
C ALA A 190 -16.26 18.95 -1.48
N LEU A 191 -17.11 18.78 -2.49
CA LEU A 191 -18.10 19.78 -2.89
C LEU A 191 -19.42 19.52 -2.13
N PRO A 192 -20.13 20.58 -1.68
CA PRO A 192 -21.51 20.45 -1.24
C PRO A 192 -22.39 19.83 -2.32
N ASP A 193 -23.41 19.07 -1.92
CA ASP A 193 -24.35 18.42 -2.85
C ASP A 193 -24.98 19.42 -3.84
N SER A 194 -25.21 20.65 -3.41
CA SER A 194 -25.75 21.74 -4.24
C SER A 194 -24.82 22.21 -5.36
N LEU A 195 -23.53 21.91 -5.28
CA LEU A 195 -22.51 22.28 -6.27
C LEU A 195 -22.02 21.07 -7.08
N MET A 196 -22.60 19.88 -6.89
CA MET A 196 -22.26 18.71 -7.69
C MET A 196 -22.88 18.78 -9.10
N PRO A 197 -22.09 18.57 -10.17
CA PRO A 197 -22.63 18.44 -11.51
C PRO A 197 -23.65 17.30 -11.61
N LEU A 198 -24.67 17.49 -12.45
CA LEU A 198 -25.67 16.46 -12.74
C LEU A 198 -24.99 15.15 -13.17
N GLY A 199 -25.23 14.08 -12.40
CA GLY A 199 -24.71 12.74 -12.67
C GLY A 199 -23.39 12.38 -11.99
N MET A 200 -22.70 13.33 -11.32
CA MET A 200 -21.52 13.01 -10.51
C MET A 200 -21.92 12.62 -9.07
N LYS A 201 -21.28 11.58 -8.54
CA LYS A 201 -21.35 11.23 -7.12
C LYS A 201 -20.17 11.85 -6.38
N ALA A 202 -20.35 12.12 -5.08
CA ALA A 202 -19.26 12.60 -4.22
C ALA A 202 -18.06 11.63 -4.22
N GLU A 203 -18.34 10.34 -4.39
CA GLU A 203 -17.36 9.27 -4.55
C GLU A 203 -16.43 9.46 -5.76
N ASP A 204 -16.95 9.94 -6.90
CA ASP A 204 -16.16 10.15 -8.12
C ASP A 204 -15.07 11.22 -7.94
N GLN A 205 -15.23 12.09 -6.94
CA GLN A 205 -14.24 13.11 -6.58
C GLN A 205 -13.04 12.51 -5.85
N LEU A 206 -13.20 11.38 -5.16
CA LEU A 206 -12.16 10.79 -4.30
C LEU A 206 -10.97 10.24 -5.10
N THR A 207 -11.18 9.84 -6.34
CA THR A 207 -10.12 9.32 -7.23
C THR A 207 -9.77 10.29 -8.35
N LYS A 208 -10.36 11.48 -8.36
CA LYS A 208 -10.12 12.48 -9.40
C LYS A 208 -8.71 13.05 -9.28
N LEU A 209 -8.02 13.20 -10.41
CA LEU A 209 -6.73 13.87 -10.49
C LEU A 209 -6.93 15.38 -10.50
N VAL A 210 -6.21 16.10 -9.64
CA VAL A 210 -6.26 17.56 -9.52
C VAL A 210 -4.87 18.13 -9.68
N THR A 211 -4.71 19.08 -10.60
CA THR A 211 -3.45 19.82 -10.76
C THR A 211 -3.20 20.71 -9.55
N VAL A 212 -1.97 20.64 -9.03
CA VAL A 212 -1.52 21.44 -7.89
C VAL A 212 -0.61 22.54 -8.39
N GLN A 213 -0.96 23.79 -8.08
CA GLN A 213 -0.08 24.92 -8.32
C GLN A 213 1.06 24.93 -7.29
N PRO A 214 2.33 25.05 -7.74
CA PRO A 214 3.47 25.09 -6.82
C PRO A 214 3.31 26.18 -5.76
N SER A 215 3.45 25.80 -4.50
CA SER A 215 3.34 26.73 -3.36
C SER A 215 4.14 26.21 -2.16
N GLN A 216 4.25 27.02 -1.10
CA GLN A 216 4.89 26.62 0.15
C GLN A 216 4.24 25.39 0.81
N GLN A 217 3.00 25.05 0.43
CA GLN A 217 2.33 23.85 0.94
C GLN A 217 3.02 22.55 0.52
N LEU A 218 3.84 22.57 -0.55
CA LEU A 218 4.61 21.41 -1.00
C LEU A 218 5.86 21.16 -0.14
N LEU A 219 6.25 22.12 0.70
CA LEU A 219 7.44 21.99 1.51
C LEU A 219 7.33 20.75 2.42
N HIS A 220 8.40 19.97 2.48
CA HIS A 220 8.52 18.73 3.27
C HIS A 220 7.53 17.61 2.89
N HIS A 221 6.86 17.68 1.74
CA HIS A 221 6.06 16.57 1.22
C HIS A 221 6.90 15.63 0.35
N LEU A 222 6.57 14.34 0.42
CA LEU A 222 7.07 13.37 -0.55
C LEU A 222 6.21 13.43 -1.81
N ILE A 223 6.85 13.41 -2.97
CA ILE A 223 6.20 13.38 -4.27
C ILE A 223 6.71 12.14 -5.00
N SER A 224 5.79 11.30 -5.47
CA SER A 224 6.14 10.17 -6.33
C SER A 224 6.21 10.61 -7.79
N ILE A 225 7.23 10.13 -8.49
CA ILE A 225 7.36 10.31 -9.94
C ILE A 225 6.53 9.22 -10.62
N SER A 226 5.52 9.64 -11.38
CA SER A 226 4.68 8.72 -12.14
C SER A 226 5.39 8.20 -13.38
N MET A 227 5.14 6.95 -13.74
CA MET A 227 5.58 6.35 -15.02
C MET A 227 4.67 6.72 -16.20
N ALA A 228 3.57 7.45 -15.95
CA ALA A 228 2.67 7.89 -17.01
C ALA A 228 3.35 8.96 -17.90
N GLU A 229 3.23 8.80 -19.21
CA GLU A 229 3.79 9.74 -20.19
C GLU A 229 3.02 11.07 -20.26
N SER A 230 1.76 11.06 -19.82
CA SER A 230 0.93 12.26 -19.74
C SER A 230 0.02 12.22 -18.50
N GLY A 231 -0.47 13.39 -18.08
CA GLY A 231 -1.45 13.52 -17.00
C GLY A 231 -2.89 13.66 -17.50
N GLU A 232 -3.12 13.35 -18.77
CA GLU A 232 -4.45 13.28 -19.41
C GLU A 232 -5.03 11.87 -19.32
#